data_AF-A0A7W1B8M8-F1
#
_entry.id   AF-A0A7W1B8M8-F1
#
_cell.length_a   1.000
_cell.length_b   1.000
_cell.length_c   1.000
_cell.angle_alpha   90.00
_cell.angle_beta   90.00
_cell.angle_gamma   90.00
#
_symmetry.space_group_name_H-M   'P 1'
#
loop_
_entity.id
_entity.type
_entity.pdbx_description
1 polymer ?
#
loop_
_entity_poly.entity_id
_entity_poly.type
_entity_poly.pdbx_seq_one_letter_code
_entity_poly.pdbx_strand_id
1 'polypeptide(L)'
;MHAHVRSIPFENLDVLLGRPIELELDALERKLVHARRGGYCFEQNALLLGVLTQLGFDAHPLSARVRYQRPRDFTPARTHLFVRVELEESWLADVGVGAMSLTSALRLAAEGPQQTPHEPRRLVRENDRIYHQVQFGEEWHDVCEFTLEEMPPIDRVVANWYTSTHPA
;
A
#
# COMPACT_ATOMS: atom_id res chain seq x y z
N MET A 1 8.11 -0.53 -9.23
CA MET A 1 7.45 -1.50 -8.32
C MET A 1 8.28 -2.76 -8.09
N HIS A 2 8.49 -3.64 -9.07
CA HIS A 2 9.24 -4.90 -8.90
C HIS A 2 10.64 -4.73 -8.25
N ALA A 3 11.42 -3.73 -8.69
CA ALA A 3 12.72 -3.45 -8.09
C ALA A 3 12.60 -3.05 -6.60
N HIS A 4 11.62 -2.22 -6.25
CA HIS A 4 11.38 -1.75 -4.89
C HIS A 4 11.14 -2.92 -3.93
N VAL A 5 10.16 -3.77 -4.23
CA VAL A 5 9.78 -4.90 -3.35
C VAL A 5 10.87 -5.97 -3.24
N ARG A 6 11.81 -6.04 -4.19
CA ARG A 6 12.96 -6.94 -4.12
C ARG A 6 14.14 -6.36 -3.36
N SER A 7 14.18 -5.05 -3.13
CA SER A 7 15.35 -4.36 -2.54
C SER A 7 15.06 -3.79 -1.15
N ILE A 8 13.82 -3.39 -0.87
CA ILE A 8 13.43 -2.77 0.39
C ILE A 8 12.44 -3.71 1.10
N PRO A 9 12.84 -4.39 2.18
CA PRO A 9 11.97 -5.36 2.83
C PRO A 9 10.82 -4.67 3.56
N PHE A 10 9.66 -5.33 3.62
CA PHE A 10 8.62 -4.94 4.56
C PHE A 10 9.00 -5.40 5.96
N GLU A 11 8.95 -4.51 6.94
CA GLU A 11 9.29 -4.80 8.34
C GLU A 11 8.68 -3.76 9.30
N ASN A 12 8.63 -4.10 10.58
CA ASN A 12 8.09 -3.28 11.67
C ASN A 12 9.03 -3.21 12.89
N LEU A 13 10.33 -3.34 12.69
CA LEU A 13 11.33 -3.41 13.77
C LEU A 13 11.36 -2.12 14.60
N ASP A 14 11.20 -0.95 13.98
CA ASP A 14 11.16 0.31 14.74
C ASP A 14 9.91 0.40 15.62
N VAL A 15 8.77 -0.13 15.16
CA VAL A 15 7.55 -0.23 15.97
C VAL A 15 7.80 -1.13 17.18
N LEU A 16 8.38 -2.31 16.98
CA LEU A 16 8.72 -3.25 18.06
C LEU A 16 9.72 -2.66 19.07
N LEU A 17 10.61 -1.78 18.61
CA LEU A 17 11.60 -1.09 19.44
C LEU A 17 11.10 0.24 20.03
N GLY A 18 9.83 0.60 19.81
CA GLY A 18 9.25 1.86 20.30
C GLY A 18 9.90 3.11 19.70
N ARG A 19 10.50 3.00 18.51
CA ARG A 19 11.12 4.12 17.80
C ARG A 19 10.08 4.86 16.97
N PRO A 20 10.20 6.19 16.84
CA PRO A 20 9.28 6.98 16.02
C PRO A 20 9.39 6.57 14.55
N ILE A 21 8.26 6.63 13.84
CA ILE A 21 8.18 6.41 12.40
C ILE A 21 7.99 7.77 11.72
N GLU A 22 9.03 8.24 11.03
CA GLU A 22 9.05 9.51 10.31
C GLU A 22 8.63 9.30 8.85
N LEU A 23 7.69 10.13 8.35
CA LEU A 23 7.16 10.02 6.98
C LEU A 23 7.68 11.10 6.02
N GLU A 24 8.56 11.99 6.50
CA GLU A 24 9.20 13.01 5.67
C GLU A 24 10.19 12.36 4.70
N LEU A 25 10.25 12.86 3.47
CA LEU A 25 10.98 12.20 2.38
C LEU A 25 12.48 12.02 2.71
N ASP A 26 13.13 13.03 3.30
CA ASP A 26 14.54 12.95 3.68
C ASP A 26 14.78 11.86 4.76
N ALA A 27 13.82 11.67 5.67
CA ALA A 27 13.92 10.64 6.71
C ALA A 27 13.73 9.24 6.10
N LEU A 28 12.76 9.10 5.19
CA LEU A 28 12.54 7.87 4.44
C LEU A 28 13.75 7.49 3.59
N GLU A 29 14.37 8.45 2.90
CA GLU A 29 15.58 8.21 2.12
C GLU A 29 16.74 7.75 3.02
N ARG A 30 16.99 8.45 4.13
CA ARG A 30 18.03 8.05 5.10
C ARG A 30 17.81 6.63 5.62
N LYS A 31 16.58 6.26 5.97
CA LYS A 31 16.25 4.95 6.55
C LYS A 31 16.25 3.84 5.50
N LEU A 32 15.43 3.99 4.45
CA LEU A 32 15.16 2.92 3.50
C LEU A 32 16.26 2.76 2.46
N VAL A 33 16.89 3.85 2.03
CA VAL A 33 17.91 3.83 0.97
C VAL A 33 19.30 3.75 1.57
N HIS A 34 19.71 4.77 2.35
CA HIS A 34 21.09 4.88 2.83
C HIS A 34 21.41 3.87 3.93
N ALA A 35 20.52 3.70 4.91
CA ALA A 35 20.68 2.70 5.97
C ALA A 35 20.25 1.29 5.55
N ARG A 36 19.75 1.11 4.32
CA ARG A 36 19.31 -0.18 3.74
C ARG A 36 18.35 -0.95 4.65
N ARG A 37 17.45 -0.23 5.29
CA ARG A 37 16.39 -0.80 6.13
C ARG A 37 15.09 -0.92 5.37
N GLY A 38 14.15 -1.61 6.00
CA GLY A 38 12.78 -1.67 5.53
C GLY A 38 11.87 -0.71 6.27
N GLY A 39 10.58 -0.83 5.98
CA GLY A 39 9.51 -0.16 6.67
C GLY A 39 8.18 -0.79 6.31
N TYR A 40 7.12 -0.35 6.98
CA TYR A 40 5.76 -0.81 6.68
C TYR A 40 5.03 0.10 5.66
N CYS A 41 3.72 -0.06 5.49
CA CYS A 41 2.96 0.52 4.38
C CYS A 41 3.17 2.03 4.19
N PHE A 42 3.17 2.82 5.27
CA PHE A 42 3.33 4.27 5.18
C PHE A 42 4.71 4.67 4.67
N GLU A 43 5.77 4.02 5.14
CA GLU A 43 7.14 4.32 4.73
C GLU A 43 7.42 3.88 3.30
N GLN A 44 6.98 2.66 2.96
CA GLN A 44 7.16 2.05 1.64
C GLN A 44 6.45 2.86 0.55
N ASN A 45 5.16 3.14 0.75
CA ASN A 45 4.36 3.82 -0.25
C ASN A 45 4.56 5.34 -0.24
N ALA A 46 5.02 5.96 0.86
CA ALA A 46 5.44 7.36 0.85
C ALA A 46 6.75 7.55 0.07
N LEU A 47 7.73 6.64 0.23
CA LEU A 47 8.94 6.66 -0.59
C LEU A 47 8.59 6.45 -2.07
N LEU A 48 7.75 5.46 -2.37
CA LEU A 48 7.30 5.21 -3.75
C LEU A 48 6.60 6.44 -4.35
N LEU A 49 5.69 7.07 -3.61
CA LEU A 49 5.01 8.29 -4.01
C LEU A 49 6.03 9.40 -4.33
N GLY A 50 6.97 9.66 -3.41
CA GLY A 50 8.01 10.67 -3.61
C GLY A 50 8.85 10.42 -4.86
N VAL A 51 9.27 9.17 -5.10
CA VAL A 51 10.02 8.79 -6.30
C VAL A 51 9.19 8.98 -7.56
N LEU A 52 7.94 8.52 -7.59
CA LEU A 52 7.05 8.67 -8.76
C LEU A 52 6.81 10.15 -9.09
N THR A 53 6.53 10.98 -8.09
CA THR A 53 6.34 12.42 -8.26
C THR A 53 7.61 13.09 -8.79
N GLN A 54 8.79 12.76 -8.25
CA GLN A 54 10.06 13.32 -8.75
C GLN A 54 10.40 12.88 -10.18
N LEU A 55 9.96 11.69 -10.59
CA LEU A 55 10.07 11.21 -11.98
C LEU A 55 9.05 11.87 -12.93
N GLY A 56 8.17 12.73 -12.42
CA GLY A 56 7.19 13.46 -13.21
C GLY A 56 5.88 12.71 -13.46
N PHE A 57 5.60 11.62 -12.73
CA PHE A 57 4.30 10.97 -12.78
C PHE A 57 3.25 11.77 -12.00
N ASP A 58 2.02 11.78 -12.50
CA ASP A 58 0.85 12.26 -11.76
C ASP A 58 0.41 11.18 -10.77
N ALA A 59 0.91 11.28 -9.54
CA ALA A 59 0.81 10.24 -8.52
C ALA A 59 0.09 10.75 -7.27
N HIS A 60 -0.95 10.02 -6.87
CA HIS A 60 -1.86 10.40 -5.79
C HIS A 60 -1.83 9.39 -4.64
N PRO A 61 -1.74 9.85 -3.39
CA PRO A 61 -1.82 9.02 -2.19
C PRO A 61 -3.26 8.54 -1.98
N LEU A 62 -3.50 7.24 -1.87
CA LEU A 62 -4.82 6.69 -1.54
C LEU A 62 -4.80 5.98 -0.20
N SER A 63 -5.99 5.90 0.41
CA SER A 63 -6.20 5.20 1.69
C SER A 63 -7.03 3.92 1.51
N ALA A 64 -6.65 2.86 2.23
CA ALA A 64 -7.36 1.59 2.25
C ALA A 64 -7.49 1.02 3.68
N ARG A 65 -8.38 0.03 3.81
CA ARG A 65 -8.51 -0.83 5.00
C ARG A 65 -7.99 -2.21 4.62
N VAL A 66 -6.99 -2.73 5.34
CA VAL A 66 -6.45 -4.08 5.09
C VAL A 66 -7.50 -5.11 5.52
N ARG A 67 -7.80 -6.05 4.62
CA ARG A 67 -8.81 -7.11 4.81
C ARG A 67 -8.23 -8.52 4.77
N TYR A 68 -6.93 -8.67 4.55
CA TYR A 68 -6.33 -9.99 4.51
C TYR A 68 -6.63 -10.77 5.80
N GLN A 69 -7.25 -11.95 5.65
CA GLN A 69 -7.74 -12.77 6.76
C GLN A 69 -8.69 -12.02 7.73
N ARG A 70 -9.54 -11.13 7.20
CA ARG A 70 -10.60 -10.42 7.93
C ARG A 70 -11.92 -10.50 7.15
N PRO A 71 -13.03 -10.88 7.81
CA PRO A 71 -14.33 -10.99 7.14
C PRO A 71 -14.91 -9.61 6.78
N ARG A 72 -15.84 -9.57 5.82
CA ARG A 72 -16.47 -8.32 5.30
C ARG A 72 -17.51 -7.71 6.25
N ASP A 73 -18.02 -8.46 7.22
CA ASP A 73 -18.98 -8.01 8.23
C ASP A 73 -18.36 -7.11 9.32
N PHE A 74 -17.04 -7.03 9.36
CA PHE A 74 -16.27 -6.11 10.20
C PHE A 74 -15.69 -4.96 9.36
N THR A 75 -15.51 -3.79 9.98
CA THR A 75 -14.84 -2.62 9.37
C THR A 75 -13.46 -2.40 10.01
N PRO A 76 -12.36 -2.81 9.34
CA PRO A 76 -11.00 -2.54 9.82
C PRO A 76 -10.67 -1.05 9.78
N ALA A 77 -9.71 -0.60 10.58
CA ALA A 77 -9.22 0.77 10.52
C ALA A 77 -8.63 1.09 9.13
N ARG A 78 -8.71 2.36 8.72
CA ARG A 78 -8.19 2.86 7.44
C ARG A 78 -6.71 3.21 7.61
N THR A 79 -5.88 2.17 7.73
CA THR A 79 -4.47 2.26 8.14
C THR A 79 -3.51 1.79 7.05
N HIS A 80 -3.89 1.93 5.78
CA HIS A 80 -3.03 1.54 4.67
C HIS A 80 -2.94 2.67 3.64
N LEU A 81 -1.71 3.11 3.37
CA LEU A 81 -1.37 4.02 2.27
C LEU A 81 -1.00 3.19 1.05
N PHE A 82 -1.46 3.60 -0.13
CA PHE A 82 -0.98 3.12 -1.43
C PHE A 82 -1.08 4.25 -2.45
N VAL A 83 -0.72 4.01 -3.72
CA VAL A 83 -0.59 5.06 -4.73
C VAL A 83 -1.48 4.77 -5.94
N ARG A 84 -2.19 5.80 -6.41
CA ARG A 84 -2.79 5.85 -7.75
C ARG A 84 -1.87 6.64 -8.66
N VAL A 85 -1.66 6.19 -9.89
CA VAL A 85 -0.88 6.91 -10.90
C VAL A 85 -1.75 7.12 -12.13
N GLU A 86 -1.83 8.35 -12.61
CA GLU A 86 -2.52 8.68 -13.85
C GLU A 86 -1.56 8.60 -15.03
N LEU A 87 -1.97 7.84 -16.05
CA LEU A 87 -1.36 7.77 -17.38
C LEU A 87 -2.47 7.93 -18.42
N GLU A 88 -2.44 7.19 -19.53
CA GLU A 88 -3.61 7.06 -20.42
C GLU A 88 -4.82 6.44 -19.70
N GLU A 89 -4.57 5.66 -18.66
CA GLU A 89 -5.55 5.10 -17.72
C GLU A 89 -5.03 5.27 -16.29
N SER A 90 -5.91 5.14 -15.29
CA SER A 90 -5.49 5.12 -13.87
C SER A 90 -4.95 3.75 -13.46
N TRP A 91 -3.82 3.75 -12.77
CA TRP A 91 -3.14 2.55 -12.26
C TRP A 91 -3.00 2.60 -10.75
N LEU A 92 -3.05 1.43 -10.11
CA LEU A 92 -2.79 1.27 -8.68
C LEU A 92 -1.40 0.66 -8.49
N ALA A 93 -0.61 1.28 -7.62
CA ALA A 93 0.69 0.83 -7.21
C ALA A 93 0.72 0.70 -5.67
N ASP A 94 1.14 -0.47 -5.18
CA ASP A 94 1.19 -0.74 -3.76
C ASP A 94 2.32 -1.71 -3.42
N VAL A 95 3.39 -1.17 -2.84
CA VAL A 95 4.59 -1.95 -2.46
C VAL A 95 4.66 -2.21 -0.96
N GLY A 96 3.54 -2.03 -0.24
CA GLY A 96 3.53 -1.91 1.21
C GLY A 96 2.50 -2.75 1.96
N VAL A 97 1.81 -3.73 1.36
CA VAL A 97 0.82 -4.59 2.07
C VAL A 97 1.47 -5.76 2.83
N GLY A 98 2.78 -5.71 3.07
CA GLY A 98 3.51 -6.85 3.63
C GLY A 98 3.57 -8.02 2.65
N ALA A 99 3.24 -9.23 3.12
CA ALA A 99 3.32 -10.44 2.31
C ALA A 99 2.47 -10.39 1.03
N MET A 100 1.40 -9.58 1.02
CA MET A 100 0.49 -9.46 -0.12
C MET A 100 0.80 -8.28 -1.06
N SER A 101 1.97 -7.64 -0.91
CA SER A 101 2.37 -6.47 -1.72
C SER A 101 2.34 -6.77 -3.21
N LEU A 102 1.98 -5.76 -4.00
CA LEU A 102 1.99 -5.88 -5.45
C LEU A 102 3.42 -5.81 -5.99
N THR A 103 3.69 -6.62 -7.01
CA THR A 103 4.99 -6.64 -7.71
C THR A 103 4.91 -5.96 -9.08
N SER A 104 3.69 -5.68 -9.54
CA SER A 104 3.37 -4.87 -10.72
C SER A 104 2.15 -3.98 -10.44
N ALA A 105 1.97 -2.92 -11.23
CA ALA A 105 0.79 -2.07 -11.11
C ALA A 105 -0.45 -2.82 -11.60
N LEU A 106 -1.63 -2.44 -11.07
CA LEU A 106 -2.93 -2.93 -11.53
C LEU A 106 -3.67 -1.82 -12.25
N ARG A 107 -4.28 -2.10 -13.40
CA ARG A 107 -5.21 -1.16 -14.04
C ARG A 107 -6.44 -1.01 -13.17
N LEU A 108 -6.80 0.23 -12.85
CA LEU A 108 -7.96 0.52 -12.02
C LEU A 108 -9.25 0.12 -12.73
N ALA A 109 -9.37 0.41 -14.02
CA ALA A 109 -10.57 0.15 -14.84
C ALA A 109 -10.70 -1.31 -15.32
N ALA A 110 -9.70 -2.16 -15.08
CA ALA A 110 -9.74 -3.53 -15.59
C ALA A 110 -10.88 -4.35 -14.96
N GLU A 111 -11.56 -5.10 -15.83
CA GLU A 111 -12.53 -6.10 -15.44
C GLU A 111 -11.85 -7.47 -15.34
N GLY A 112 -12.14 -8.20 -14.26
CA GLY A 112 -11.64 -9.56 -14.06
C GLY A 112 -10.16 -9.66 -13.64
N PRO A 113 -9.57 -10.87 -13.74
CA PRO A 113 -8.19 -11.15 -13.31
C PRO A 113 -7.13 -10.44 -14.15
N GLN A 114 -6.11 -9.91 -13.47
CA GLN A 114 -4.90 -9.34 -14.02
C GLN A 114 -3.71 -10.21 -13.60
N GLN A 115 -2.94 -10.70 -14.57
CA GLN A 115 -1.71 -11.44 -14.30
C GLN A 115 -0.64 -10.49 -13.76
N THR A 116 0.07 -10.93 -12.73
CA THR A 116 1.24 -10.23 -12.18
C THR A 116 2.45 -11.17 -12.24
N PRO A 117 3.68 -10.71 -11.95
CA PRO A 117 4.81 -11.61 -11.81
C PRO A 117 4.65 -12.66 -10.69
N HIS A 118 3.70 -12.46 -9.77
CA HIS A 118 3.31 -13.40 -8.72
C HIS A 118 1.83 -13.79 -8.92
N GLU A 119 1.05 -13.90 -7.85
CA GLU A 119 -0.33 -14.34 -7.95
C GLU A 119 -1.19 -13.39 -8.79
N PRO A 120 -2.17 -13.92 -9.55
CA PRO A 120 -3.18 -13.11 -10.21
C PRO A 120 -3.92 -12.23 -9.20
N ARG A 121 -4.24 -11.00 -9.63
CA ARG A 121 -4.97 -10.01 -8.84
C ARG A 121 -6.24 -9.60 -9.56
N ARG A 122 -7.24 -9.13 -8.84
CA ARG A 122 -8.41 -8.48 -9.46
C ARG A 122 -8.94 -7.36 -8.59
N LEU A 123 -9.73 -6.49 -9.20
CA LEU A 123 -10.47 -5.44 -8.52
C LEU A 123 -11.96 -5.76 -8.63
N VAL A 124 -12.65 -5.91 -7.49
CA VAL A 124 -14.09 -6.17 -7.42
C VAL A 124 -14.79 -4.94 -6.88
N ARG A 125 -15.88 -4.51 -7.52
CA ARG A 125 -16.67 -3.33 -7.15
C ARG A 125 -17.99 -3.76 -6.55
N GLU A 126 -18.24 -3.37 -5.30
CA GLU A 126 -19.48 -3.68 -4.58
C GLU A 126 -19.80 -2.55 -3.59
N ASN A 127 -21.05 -2.07 -3.58
CA ASN A 127 -21.56 -1.08 -2.62
C ASN A 127 -20.63 0.15 -2.45
N ASP A 128 -20.26 0.78 -3.56
CA ASP A 128 -19.34 1.95 -3.63
C ASP A 128 -17.92 1.70 -3.09
N ARG A 129 -17.54 0.44 -2.89
CA ARG A 129 -16.19 0.02 -2.48
C ARG A 129 -15.51 -0.77 -3.59
N ILE A 130 -14.19 -0.70 -3.58
CA ILE A 130 -13.32 -1.50 -4.44
C ILE A 130 -12.51 -2.43 -3.53
N TYR A 131 -12.52 -3.72 -3.85
CA TYR A 131 -11.74 -4.75 -3.18
C TYR A 131 -10.61 -5.20 -4.10
N HIS A 132 -9.37 -5.02 -3.65
CA HIS A 132 -8.23 -5.69 -4.25
C HIS A 132 -8.17 -7.12 -3.72
N GLN A 133 -8.23 -8.09 -4.61
CA GLN A 133 -8.18 -9.50 -4.28
C GLN A 133 -6.95 -10.18 -4.90
N VAL A 134 -6.46 -11.20 -4.19
CA VAL A 134 -5.40 -12.11 -4.63
C VAL A 134 -5.96 -13.51 -4.78
N GLN A 135 -5.49 -14.24 -5.79
CA GLN A 135 -5.88 -15.63 -6.02
C GLN A 135 -4.87 -16.61 -5.42
N PHE A 136 -5.35 -17.54 -4.58
CA PHE A 136 -4.57 -18.71 -4.12
C PHE A 136 -5.34 -19.98 -4.50
N GLY A 137 -4.76 -20.79 -5.40
CA GLY A 137 -5.47 -21.92 -5.99
C GLY A 137 -6.72 -21.43 -6.75
N GLU A 138 -7.88 -21.94 -6.40
CA GLU A 138 -9.17 -21.55 -6.99
C GLU A 138 -9.86 -20.41 -6.21
N GLU A 139 -9.33 -20.04 -5.04
CA GLU A 139 -9.95 -19.09 -4.12
C GLU A 139 -9.43 -17.67 -4.32
N TRP A 140 -10.32 -16.70 -4.09
CA TRP A 140 -10.00 -15.28 -4.09
C TRP A 140 -10.12 -14.73 -2.67
N HIS A 141 -9.09 -14.03 -2.22
CA HIS A 141 -9.04 -13.44 -0.88
C HIS A 141 -8.94 -11.93 -0.97
N ASP A 142 -9.72 -11.21 -0.14
CA ASP A 142 -9.60 -9.77 0.00
C ASP A 142 -8.26 -9.40 0.64
N VAL A 143 -7.49 -8.57 -0.04
CA VAL A 143 -6.25 -7.98 0.49
C VAL A 143 -6.57 -6.68 1.20
N CYS A 144 -7.31 -5.79 0.53
CA CYS A 144 -7.78 -4.52 1.09
C CYS A 144 -9.06 -4.03 0.42
N GLU A 145 -9.77 -3.12 1.09
CA GLU A 145 -10.88 -2.35 0.54
C GLU A 145 -10.56 -0.84 0.53
N PHE A 146 -11.07 -0.12 -0.47
CA PHE A 146 -10.88 1.33 -0.61
C PHE A 146 -12.00 1.99 -1.43
N THR A 147 -12.07 3.32 -1.37
CA THR A 147 -13.09 4.17 -2.02
C THR A 147 -12.48 5.24 -2.93
N LEU A 148 -11.19 5.11 -3.29
CA LEU A 148 -10.40 6.12 -4.04
C LEU A 148 -10.24 7.46 -3.32
N GLU A 149 -10.53 7.50 -2.03
CA GLU A 149 -10.29 8.66 -1.18
C GLU A 149 -8.78 8.89 -1.06
N GLU A 150 -8.35 10.08 -1.49
CA GLU A 150 -6.98 10.51 -1.31
C GLU A 150 -6.63 10.58 0.17
N MET A 151 -5.37 10.32 0.51
CA MET A 151 -4.87 10.37 1.89
C MET A 151 -3.98 11.60 2.07
N PRO A 152 -4.54 12.75 2.49
CA PRO A 152 -3.78 13.94 2.86
C PRO A 152 -2.63 13.64 3.84
N PRO A 153 -1.57 14.46 3.87
CA PRO A 153 -0.43 14.24 4.75
C PRO A 153 -0.81 14.03 6.23
N ILE A 154 -1.75 14.84 6.76
CA ILE A 154 -2.18 14.71 8.16
C ILE A 154 -2.84 13.36 8.47
N ASP A 155 -3.60 12.81 7.53
CA ASP A 155 -4.28 11.53 7.72
C ASP A 155 -3.28 10.37 7.72
N ARG A 156 -2.19 10.48 6.94
CA ARG A 156 -1.07 9.53 6.99
C ARG A 156 -0.39 9.56 8.35
N VAL A 157 -0.17 10.75 8.92
CA VAL A 157 0.43 10.90 10.26
C VAL A 157 -0.45 10.27 11.33
N VAL A 158 -1.76 10.55 11.32
CA VAL A 158 -2.72 9.98 12.29
C VAL A 158 -2.77 8.46 12.18
N ALA A 159 -2.88 7.93 10.96
CA ALA A 159 -2.95 6.49 10.76
C ALA A 159 -1.63 5.78 11.09
N ASN A 160 -0.48 6.39 10.75
CA ASN A 160 0.84 5.91 11.12
C ASN A 160 1.00 5.84 12.64
N TRP A 161 0.65 6.92 13.35
CA TRP A 161 0.69 6.98 14.81
C TRP A 161 -0.20 5.90 15.44
N TYR A 162 -1.43 5.74 14.93
CA TYR A 162 -2.31 4.66 15.37
C TYR A 162 -1.64 3.29 15.16
N THR A 163 -1.19 2.98 13.94
CA THR A 163 -0.61 1.67 13.63
C THR A 163 0.71 1.39 14.36
N SER A 164 1.52 2.42 14.67
CA SER A 164 2.82 2.25 15.31
C SER A 164 2.78 2.32 16.84
N THR A 165 1.69 2.80 17.44
CA THR A 165 1.64 3.03 18.90
C THR A 165 0.40 2.49 19.60
N HIS A 166 -0.67 2.14 18.87
CA HIS A 166 -1.88 1.59 19.47
C HIS A 166 -1.57 0.24 20.14
N PRO A 167 -1.92 0.04 21.44
CA PRO A 167 -1.52 -1.16 22.18
C PRO A 167 -2.15 -2.49 21.70
N ALA A 168 -3.22 -2.43 20.89
CA ALA A 168 -3.96 -3.59 20.41
C ALA A 168 -3.85 -3.75 18.88
#